data_AF-A0AAU1KXG6-F1
#
_entry.id   AF-A0AAU1KXG6-F1
#
_cell.length_a   1.000
_cell.length_b   1.000
_cell.length_c   1.000
_cell.angle_alpha   90.00
_cell.angle_beta   90.00
_cell.angle_gamma   90.00
#
_symmetry.space_group_name_H-M   'P 1'
#
loop_
_entity.id
_entity.type
_entity.pdbx_description
1 polymer ?
#
loop_
_entity_poly.entity_id
_entity_poly.type
_entity_poly.pdbx_seq_one_letter_code
_entity_poly.pdbx_strand_id
1 'polypeptide(L)'
;MPSDTTTSPAAVALAVAVPRSAASAERAHADSVRMGISEIARFLQENLGQRLTARIANISDPKQVGKWASGAAEPRPEADERLRAALQVFRLIHDAESLHTARAWMIGMNPQLEDEAPAQCIADGRRRDVMVAARAYVDGG
;
A
#
# COMPACT_ATOMS: atom_id res chain seq x y z
N MET A 1 -9.79 25.33 72.05
CA MET A 1 -10.70 26.37 71.50
C MET A 1 -10.20 27.71 72.00
N PRO A 2 -10.10 28.77 71.18
CA PRO A 2 -10.58 28.96 69.79
C PRO A 2 -9.39 29.07 68.79
N SER A 3 -9.51 29.28 67.48
CA SER A 3 -10.50 29.04 66.43
C SER A 3 -9.80 29.44 65.13
N ASP A 4 -10.09 28.69 64.07
CA ASP A 4 -10.18 29.06 62.64
C ASP A 4 -9.06 29.93 62.03
N THR A 5 -8.54 29.63 60.85
CA THR A 5 -9.32 29.77 59.60
C THR A 5 -8.50 29.21 58.43
N THR A 6 -9.15 28.37 57.62
CA THR A 6 -9.03 28.27 56.15
C THR A 6 -7.65 28.00 55.52
N THR A 7 -7.54 26.85 54.87
CA THR A 7 -7.43 26.78 53.39
C THR A 7 -7.51 25.31 52.94
N SER A 8 -8.60 24.98 52.24
CA SER A 8 -8.67 23.97 51.17
C SER A 8 -8.69 24.78 49.85
N PRO A 9 -8.36 24.28 48.63
CA PRO A 9 -8.28 22.89 48.21
C PRO A 9 -7.09 22.57 47.27
N ALA A 10 -6.91 21.29 46.91
CA ALA A 10 -6.75 20.87 45.51
C ALA A 10 -6.36 19.39 45.46
N ALA A 11 -7.30 18.57 44.98
CA ALA A 11 -7.00 17.28 44.41
C ALA A 11 -6.03 17.47 43.24
N VAL A 12 -4.83 16.89 43.34
CA VAL A 12 -3.91 16.77 42.22
C VAL A 12 -4.51 15.73 41.27
N ALA A 13 -5.26 16.21 40.27
CA ALA A 13 -5.55 15.43 39.09
C ALA A 13 -4.23 15.24 38.33
N LEU A 14 -3.62 14.06 38.45
CA LEU A 14 -2.59 13.61 37.51
C LEU A 14 -3.27 13.40 36.15
N ALA A 15 -3.35 14.45 35.34
CA ALA A 15 -3.44 14.28 33.91
C ALA A 15 -2.08 13.72 33.46
N VAL A 16 -2.04 12.42 33.15
CA VAL A 16 -0.92 11.84 32.40
C VAL A 16 -0.90 12.54 31.04
N ALA A 17 -0.10 13.59 30.94
CA ALA A 17 0.22 14.20 29.66
C ALA A 17 1.09 13.18 28.91
N VAL A 18 0.48 12.44 27.99
CA VAL A 18 1.24 11.66 27.01
C VAL A 18 2.25 12.61 26.36
N PRO A 19 3.56 12.37 26.45
CA PRO A 19 4.54 13.31 25.95
C PRO A 19 4.38 13.45 24.43
N ARG A 20 4.32 14.71 23.97
CA ARG A 20 4.20 15.10 22.54
C ARG A 20 5.22 14.40 21.62
N SER A 21 6.31 13.85 22.17
CA SER A 21 7.36 13.13 21.43
C SER A 21 6.94 11.72 21.00
N ALA A 22 6.17 10.97 21.81
CA ALA A 22 5.69 9.62 21.44
C ALA A 22 4.68 9.70 20.27
N ALA A 23 3.74 10.64 20.35
CA ALA A 23 2.77 10.90 19.28
C ALA A 23 3.42 11.43 17.98
N SER A 24 4.64 11.95 18.03
CA SER A 24 5.37 12.43 16.85
C SER A 24 6.26 11.34 16.25
N ALA A 25 6.80 10.44 17.07
CA ALA A 25 7.48 9.23 16.62
C ALA A 25 6.50 8.20 16.01
N GLU A 26 5.27 8.07 16.54
CA GLU A 26 4.19 7.26 15.95
C GLU A 26 3.72 7.81 14.61
N ARG A 27 3.58 9.13 14.46
CA ARG A 27 3.26 9.76 13.16
C ARG A 27 4.41 9.61 12.15
N ALA A 28 5.67 9.76 12.60
CA ALA A 28 6.84 9.54 11.75
C ALA A 28 7.06 8.05 11.40
N HIS A 29 6.63 7.10 12.23
CA HIS A 29 6.59 5.66 11.88
C HIS A 29 5.41 5.33 10.95
N ALA A 30 4.24 5.96 11.15
CA ALA A 30 3.05 5.85 10.31
C ALA A 30 3.24 6.45 8.90
N ASP A 31 4.05 7.50 8.75
CA ASP A 31 4.50 8.05 7.46
C ASP A 31 5.59 7.18 6.78
N SER A 32 6.29 6.34 7.55
CA SER A 32 7.49 5.60 7.09
C SER A 32 7.21 4.26 6.39
N VAL A 33 6.00 3.70 6.46
CA VAL A 33 5.61 2.47 5.70
C VAL A 33 5.05 2.79 4.30
N ARG A 34 4.96 4.09 3.94
CA ARG A 34 4.80 4.68 2.59
C ARG A 34 3.74 4.03 1.69
N MET A 35 2.59 4.70 1.60
CA MET A 35 1.37 4.29 0.91
C MET A 35 0.65 3.14 1.63
N GLY A 36 -0.40 3.50 2.36
CA GLY A 36 -1.30 2.53 3.00
C GLY A 36 -1.96 1.65 1.95
N ILE A 37 -2.37 0.44 2.31
CA ILE A 37 -2.90 -0.52 1.32
C ILE A 37 -4.10 0.02 0.54
N SER A 38 -4.91 0.89 1.16
CA SER A 38 -6.00 1.61 0.50
C SER A 38 -5.52 2.55 -0.60
N GLU A 39 -4.43 3.28 -0.36
CA GLU A 39 -3.84 4.16 -1.36
C GLU A 39 -3.22 3.34 -2.50
N ILE A 40 -2.57 2.22 -2.19
CA ILE A 40 -2.05 1.29 -3.20
C ILE A 40 -3.19 0.74 -4.07
N ALA A 41 -4.27 0.25 -3.45
CA ALA A 41 -5.44 -0.25 -4.15
C ALA A 41 -6.07 0.83 -5.05
N ARG A 42 -6.16 2.06 -4.55
CA ARG A 42 -6.66 3.22 -5.32
C ARG A 42 -5.77 3.52 -6.52
N PHE A 43 -4.46 3.64 -6.31
CA PHE A 43 -3.50 3.91 -7.38
C PHE A 43 -3.58 2.85 -8.48
N LEU A 44 -3.58 1.57 -8.11
CA LEU A 44 -3.69 0.48 -9.09
C LEU A 44 -5.05 0.49 -9.78
N GLN A 45 -6.14 0.75 -9.05
CA GLN A 45 -7.47 0.87 -9.65
C GLN A 45 -7.55 2.01 -10.66
N GLU A 46 -6.94 3.16 -10.40
CA GLU A 46 -6.94 4.32 -11.31
C GLU A 46 -6.09 4.05 -12.56
N ASN A 47 -4.91 3.46 -12.40
CA ASN A 47 -3.95 3.29 -13.50
C ASN A 47 -4.17 2.01 -14.31
N LEU A 48 -4.58 0.92 -13.67
CA LEU A 48 -4.79 -0.40 -14.30
C LEU A 48 -6.27 -0.75 -14.49
N GLY A 49 -7.17 -0.11 -13.73
CA GLY A 49 -8.58 -0.42 -13.72
C GLY A 49 -8.94 -1.51 -12.70
N GLN A 50 -10.17 -1.44 -12.19
CA GLN A 50 -10.65 -2.29 -11.09
C GLN A 50 -10.54 -3.80 -11.37
N ARG A 51 -10.87 -4.25 -12.59
CA ARG A 51 -10.85 -5.67 -12.96
C ARG A 51 -9.43 -6.24 -12.98
N LEU A 52 -8.48 -5.49 -13.51
CA LEU A 52 -7.09 -5.93 -13.59
C LEU A 52 -6.46 -5.98 -12.19
N THR A 53 -6.72 -4.97 -11.35
CA THR A 53 -6.29 -4.98 -9.95
C THR A 53 -6.88 -6.17 -9.17
N ALA A 54 -8.14 -6.54 -9.43
CA ALA A 54 -8.75 -7.72 -8.82
C ALA A 54 -8.08 -9.02 -9.25
N ARG A 55 -7.74 -9.14 -10.55
CA ARG A 55 -6.98 -10.27 -11.09
C ARG A 55 -5.59 -10.37 -10.44
N ILE A 56 -4.87 -9.26 -10.37
CA ILE A 56 -3.56 -9.18 -9.71
C ILE A 56 -3.65 -9.63 -8.25
N ALA A 57 -4.69 -9.19 -7.52
CA ALA A 57 -4.92 -9.59 -6.13
C ALA A 57 -5.45 -11.04 -5.98
N ASN A 58 -5.67 -11.75 -7.09
CA ASN A 58 -6.23 -13.09 -7.17
C ASN A 58 -7.59 -13.22 -6.46
N ILE A 59 -8.52 -12.32 -6.78
CA ILE A 59 -9.89 -12.32 -6.24
C ILE A 59 -10.95 -12.29 -7.35
N SER A 60 -12.07 -12.97 -7.10
CA SER A 60 -13.15 -13.09 -8.08
C SER A 60 -14.12 -11.90 -8.11
N ASP A 61 -14.22 -11.10 -7.04
CA ASP A 61 -15.12 -9.95 -6.95
C ASP A 61 -14.35 -8.61 -7.03
N PRO A 62 -14.34 -7.92 -8.20
CA PRO A 62 -13.65 -6.66 -8.36
C PRO A 62 -14.15 -5.53 -7.45
N LYS A 63 -15.37 -5.62 -6.92
CA LYS A 63 -15.91 -4.60 -6.01
C LYS A 63 -15.11 -4.50 -4.72
N GLN A 64 -14.44 -5.58 -4.30
CA GLN A 64 -13.56 -5.58 -3.13
C GLN A 64 -12.41 -4.58 -3.28
N VAL A 65 -11.87 -4.42 -4.49
CA VAL A 65 -10.82 -3.41 -4.76
C VAL A 65 -11.32 -2.01 -4.44
N GLY A 66 -12.57 -1.69 -4.79
CA GLY A 66 -13.17 -0.39 -4.49
C GLY A 66 -13.31 -0.15 -2.97
N LYS A 67 -13.66 -1.19 -2.21
CA LYS A 67 -13.74 -1.11 -0.74
C LYS A 67 -12.36 -0.94 -0.10
N TRP A 68 -11.33 -1.58 -0.65
CA TRP A 68 -9.96 -1.38 -0.20
C TRP A 68 -9.49 0.03 -0.51
N ALA A 69 -9.73 0.50 -1.74
CA ALA A 69 -9.39 1.85 -2.19
C ALA A 69 -10.08 2.95 -1.36
N SER A 70 -11.28 2.72 -0.84
CA SER A 70 -11.96 3.65 0.07
C SER A 70 -11.58 3.49 1.54
N GLY A 71 -10.83 2.44 1.90
CA GLY A 71 -10.53 2.10 3.30
C GLY A 71 -11.71 1.48 4.06
N ALA A 72 -12.80 1.11 3.37
CA ALA A 72 -13.95 0.45 3.98
C ALA A 72 -13.71 -1.03 4.33
N ALA A 73 -12.66 -1.63 3.78
CA ALA A 73 -12.20 -2.98 4.11
C ALA A 73 -10.69 -3.08 3.90
N GLU A 74 -10.07 -4.09 4.50
CA GLU A 74 -8.68 -4.46 4.25
C GLU A 74 -8.60 -5.76 3.44
N PRO A 75 -7.62 -5.90 2.53
CA PRO A 75 -7.35 -7.15 1.85
C PRO A 75 -6.75 -8.19 2.81
N ARG A 76 -6.86 -9.46 2.44
CA ARG A 76 -6.09 -10.53 3.11
C ARG A 76 -4.57 -10.33 2.86
N PRO A 77 -3.70 -10.86 3.74
CA PRO A 77 -2.25 -10.68 3.61
C PRO A 77 -1.70 -11.02 2.22
N GLU A 78 -2.16 -12.11 1.61
CA GLU A 78 -1.66 -12.55 0.31
C GLU A 78 -2.13 -11.62 -0.83
N ALA A 79 -3.28 -10.94 -0.67
CA ALA A 79 -3.76 -9.95 -1.62
C ALA A 79 -3.03 -8.61 -1.42
N ASP A 80 -2.80 -8.17 -0.18
CA ASP A 80 -1.97 -7.00 0.14
C ASP A 80 -0.60 -7.12 -0.53
N GLU A 81 0.05 -8.24 -0.30
CA GLU A 81 1.36 -8.58 -0.84
C GLU A 81 1.43 -8.50 -2.38
N ARG A 82 0.41 -9.00 -3.07
CA ARG A 82 0.30 -8.94 -4.54
C ARG A 82 0.12 -7.51 -5.04
N LEU A 83 -0.72 -6.73 -4.35
CA LEU A 83 -0.93 -5.31 -4.67
C LEU A 83 0.35 -4.50 -4.49
N ARG A 84 1.11 -4.76 -3.41
CA ARG A 84 2.42 -4.11 -3.20
C ARG A 84 3.41 -4.48 -4.30
N ALA A 85 3.48 -5.75 -4.69
CA ALA A 85 4.34 -6.19 -5.78
C ALA A 85 3.99 -5.49 -7.11
N ALA A 86 2.70 -5.43 -7.45
CA ALA A 86 2.24 -4.75 -8.65
C ALA A 86 2.57 -3.26 -8.64
N LEU A 87 2.41 -2.58 -7.51
CA LEU A 87 2.80 -1.17 -7.38
C LEU A 87 4.30 -0.96 -7.62
N GLN A 88 5.14 -1.80 -7.03
CA GLN A 88 6.60 -1.70 -7.18
C GLN A 88 7.01 -1.86 -8.63
N VAL A 89 6.50 -2.89 -9.30
CA VAL A 89 6.78 -3.16 -10.71
C VAL A 89 6.27 -2.03 -11.60
N PHE A 90 5.02 -1.59 -11.40
CA PHE A 90 4.43 -0.52 -12.19
C PHE A 90 5.23 0.78 -12.09
N ARG A 91 5.62 1.16 -10.87
CA ARG A 91 6.45 2.37 -10.66
C ARG A 91 7.82 2.24 -11.28
N LEU A 92 8.48 1.10 -11.14
CA LEU A 92 9.79 0.88 -11.75
C LEU A 92 9.76 1.10 -13.26
N ILE A 93 8.74 0.56 -13.95
CA ILE A 93 8.60 0.79 -15.40
C ILE A 93 8.22 2.24 -15.68
N HIS A 94 7.27 2.82 -14.93
CA HIS A 94 6.84 4.20 -15.13
C HIS A 94 7.93 5.25 -14.88
N ASP A 95 8.90 4.96 -14.00
CA ASP A 95 10.01 5.87 -13.75
C ASP A 95 10.96 5.94 -14.96
N ALA A 96 11.04 4.87 -15.77
CA ALA A 96 11.82 4.81 -17.00
C ALA A 96 11.01 5.18 -18.26
N GLU A 97 9.69 4.96 -18.23
CA GLU A 97 8.82 4.97 -19.40
C GLU A 97 7.51 5.73 -19.17
N SER A 98 6.78 5.97 -20.27
CA SER A 98 5.45 6.59 -20.18
C SER A 98 4.46 5.74 -19.36
N LEU A 99 3.46 6.41 -18.76
CA LEU A 99 2.36 5.74 -18.05
C LEU A 99 1.64 4.71 -18.94
N HIS A 100 1.50 5.01 -20.23
CA HIS A 100 0.90 4.12 -21.21
C HIS A 100 1.74 2.84 -21.38
N THR A 101 3.07 2.99 -21.50
CA THR A 101 4.01 1.87 -21.60
C THR A 101 3.97 1.01 -20.34
N ALA A 102 4.01 1.61 -19.14
CA ALA A 102 3.93 0.86 -17.89
C ALA A 102 2.64 0.03 -17.76
N ARG A 103 1.51 0.60 -18.17
CA ARG A 103 0.23 -0.12 -18.23
C ARG A 103 0.26 -1.25 -19.25
N ALA A 104 0.77 -0.99 -20.46
CA ALA A 104 0.88 -1.99 -21.51
C ALA A 104 1.79 -3.15 -21.07
N TRP A 105 2.90 -2.84 -20.41
CA TRP A 105 3.85 -3.82 -19.88
C TRP A 105 3.19 -4.76 -18.88
N MET A 106 2.34 -4.25 -17.98
CA MET A 106 1.61 -5.10 -17.02
C MET A 106 0.61 -6.08 -17.66
N ILE A 107 0.11 -5.76 -18.85
CA ILE A 107 -0.97 -6.52 -19.53
C ILE A 107 -0.42 -7.41 -20.65
N GLY A 108 0.64 -6.96 -21.33
CA GLY A 108 1.23 -7.64 -22.48
C GLY A 108 1.94 -8.92 -22.10
N MET A 109 2.06 -9.82 -23.08
CA MET A 109 2.89 -11.02 -22.95
C MET A 109 4.36 -10.61 -22.81
N ASN A 110 5.06 -11.19 -21.84
CA ASN A 110 6.47 -10.92 -21.63
C ASN A 110 7.28 -12.20 -21.86
N PRO A 111 8.18 -12.24 -22.88
CA PRO A 111 9.01 -13.41 -23.16
C PRO A 111 9.91 -13.84 -22.00
N GLN A 112 10.29 -12.91 -21.10
CA GLN A 112 11.06 -13.23 -19.91
C GLN A 112 10.22 -13.94 -18.83
N LEU A 113 8.90 -13.99 -19.00
CA LEU A 113 7.93 -14.62 -18.11
C LEU A 113 7.17 -15.75 -18.82
N GLU A 114 7.83 -16.48 -19.72
CA GLU A 114 7.23 -17.60 -20.46
C GLU A 114 5.99 -17.17 -21.27
N ASP A 115 6.03 -15.96 -21.82
CA ASP A 115 4.93 -15.32 -22.57
C ASP A 115 3.65 -15.08 -21.74
N GLU A 116 3.75 -15.18 -20.40
CA GLU A 116 2.67 -14.76 -19.52
C GLU A 116 2.69 -13.25 -19.27
N ALA A 117 1.52 -12.71 -18.95
CA ALA A 117 1.39 -11.31 -18.55
C ALA A 117 1.92 -11.09 -17.13
N PRO A 118 2.71 -10.03 -16.86
CA PRO A 118 3.20 -9.72 -15.51
C PRO A 118 2.11 -9.69 -14.44
N ALA A 119 0.92 -9.16 -14.76
CA ALA A 119 -0.22 -9.16 -13.85
C ALA A 119 -0.68 -10.57 -13.44
N GLN A 120 -0.61 -11.54 -14.36
CA GLN A 120 -0.95 -12.93 -14.09
C GLN A 120 0.12 -13.59 -13.22
N CYS A 121 1.40 -13.41 -13.57
CA CYS A 121 2.50 -13.99 -12.80
C CYS A 121 2.50 -13.48 -11.34
N ILE A 122 2.17 -12.20 -11.10
CA ILE A 122 1.99 -11.67 -9.73
C ILE A 122 0.85 -12.38 -9.00
N ALA A 123 -0.29 -12.59 -9.67
CA ALA A 123 -1.44 -13.30 -9.09
C ALA A 123 -1.06 -14.73 -8.67
N ASP A 124 -0.24 -15.40 -9.48
CA ASP A 124 0.26 -16.76 -9.27
C ASP A 124 1.42 -16.83 -8.27
N GLY A 125 1.83 -15.71 -7.68
CA GLY A 125 2.87 -15.65 -6.65
C GLY A 125 4.30 -15.55 -7.19
N ARG A 126 4.48 -15.52 -8.52
CA ARG A 126 5.76 -15.39 -9.23
C ARG A 126 6.30 -13.95 -9.25
N ARG A 127 6.01 -13.16 -8.21
CA ARG A 127 6.38 -11.74 -8.13
C ARG A 127 7.88 -11.46 -8.22
N ARG A 128 8.72 -12.43 -7.81
CA ARG A 128 10.19 -12.31 -7.91
C ARG A 128 10.62 -12.30 -9.37
N ASP A 129 10.11 -13.24 -10.17
CA ASP A 129 10.38 -13.36 -11.60
C ASP A 129 9.99 -12.07 -12.33
N VAL A 130 8.79 -11.55 -12.00
CA VAL A 130 8.30 -10.28 -12.57
C VAL A 130 9.21 -9.10 -12.23
N MET A 131 9.72 -9.04 -10.99
CA MET A 131 10.65 -7.98 -10.59
C MET A 131 11.99 -8.10 -11.32
N VAL A 132 12.50 -9.32 -11.54
CA VAL A 132 13.72 -9.55 -12.32
C VAL A 132 13.54 -9.10 -13.76
N ALA A 133 12.43 -9.47 -14.41
CA ALA A 133 12.10 -9.03 -15.76
C ALA A 133 11.95 -7.50 -15.84
N ALA A 134 11.32 -6.87 -14.84
CA ALA A 134 11.16 -5.42 -14.81
C ALA A 134 12.50 -4.68 -14.70
N ARG A 135 13.44 -5.14 -13.84
CA ARG A 135 14.80 -4.57 -13.81
C ARG A 135 15.52 -4.76 -15.14
N ALA A 136 15.48 -5.96 -15.71
CA ALA A 136 16.13 -6.24 -16.98
C ALA A 136 15.62 -5.35 -18.13
N TYR A 137 14.31 -5.06 -18.14
CA TYR A 137 13.72 -4.14 -19.10
C TYR A 137 14.23 -2.69 -18.92
N VAL A 138 14.33 -2.21 -17.68
CA VAL A 138 14.82 -0.85 -17.40
C VAL A 138 16.34 -0.72 -17.62
N ASP A 139 17.12 -1.74 -17.26
CA ASP A 139 18.58 -1.74 -17.39
C ASP A 139 19.05 -1.97 -18.84
N GLY A 140 18.22 -2.63 -19.66
CA GLY A 140 18.50 -2.98 -21.05
C GLY A 140 17.78 -2.12 -22.09
N GLY A 141 17.04 -1.09 -21.65
CA GLY A 141 16.38 -0.11 -22.50
C GLY A 141 17.33 0.86 -23.19
#